data_AF-A0A8B8CQM4-F1
#
_entry.id   AF-A0A8B8CQM4-F1
#
_cell.length_a   1.000
_cell.length_b   1.000
_cell.length_c   1.000
_cell.angle_alpha   90.00
_cell.angle_beta   90.00
_cell.angle_gamma   90.00
#
_symmetry.space_group_name_H-M   'P 1'
#
loop_
_entity.id
_entity.type
_entity.pdbx_description
1 polymer ?
#
loop_
_entity_poly.entity_id
_entity_poly.type
_entity_poly.pdbx_seq_one_letter_code
_entity_poly.pdbx_strand_id
1 'polypeptide(L)'
;MFEEGNKLKRRQYFSKGPNWIWHIADQYDKLSPYGIFISGCIDGFSRYVLWCKAGISNKNPAKIAGYFLSTVEHVKGYPHIIRGDSGTENMTVATMQNFLREDDEDSFSKKAFIFGKSTHNQRIERWWGTLRLKCTDRWIHHFKELERDGHFTIGDIVHTTLIQYATWTS
;
A
#
# COMPACT_ATOMS: atom_id res chain seq x y z
N MET A 1 -38.62 23.03 -10.24
CA MET A 1 -38.37 21.58 -10.34
C MET A 1 -36.89 21.39 -10.06
N PHE A 2 -36.54 21.00 -8.82
CA PHE A 2 -35.14 20.83 -8.41
C PHE A 2 -34.71 19.40 -8.71
N GLU A 3 -33.59 19.22 -9.42
CA GLU A 3 -33.00 17.91 -9.67
C GLU A 3 -32.50 17.31 -8.34
N GLU A 4 -33.07 16.18 -7.95
CA GLU A 4 -32.55 15.38 -6.85
C GLU A 4 -31.20 14.78 -7.25
N GLY A 5 -30.12 15.36 -6.73
CA GLY A 5 -28.78 14.83 -6.91
C GLY A 5 -28.70 13.37 -6.47
N ASN A 6 -28.22 12.50 -7.37
CA ASN A 6 -27.98 11.08 -7.13
C ASN A 6 -27.12 10.90 -5.87
N LYS A 7 -27.75 10.54 -4.73
CA LYS A 7 -27.04 10.20 -3.50
C LYS A 7 -26.28 8.89 -3.74
N LEU A 8 -24.95 8.97 -3.68
CA LEU A 8 -24.07 7.79 -3.74
C LEU A 8 -24.45 6.83 -2.59
N LYS A 9 -25.12 5.72 -2.92
CA LYS A 9 -25.35 4.62 -1.97
C LYS A 9 -24.00 4.06 -1.57
N ARG A 10 -23.61 4.29 -0.31
CA ARG A 10 -22.37 3.75 0.27
C ARG A 10 -22.46 2.22 0.27
N ARG A 11 -21.63 1.55 -0.54
CA ARG A 11 -21.56 0.07 -0.56
C ARG A 11 -21.21 -0.41 0.84
N GLN A 12 -22.01 -1.33 1.40
CA GLN A 12 -21.67 -2.02 2.64
C GLN A 12 -20.44 -2.90 2.36
N TYR A 13 -19.34 -2.56 3.01
CA TYR A 13 -18.13 -3.36 2.96
C TYR A 13 -18.23 -4.46 4.01
N PHE A 14 -18.10 -5.71 3.58
CA PHE A 14 -18.22 -6.88 4.45
C PHE A 14 -16.86 -7.53 4.66
N SER A 15 -16.48 -7.70 5.93
CA SER A 15 -15.31 -8.46 6.37
C SER A 15 -15.70 -9.16 7.66
N LYS A 16 -15.52 -10.48 7.70
CA LYS A 16 -16.08 -11.34 8.76
C LYS A 16 -15.31 -11.27 10.09
N GLY A 17 -14.12 -10.68 10.08
CA GLY A 17 -13.25 -10.56 11.25
C GLY A 17 -11.82 -10.18 10.86
N PRO A 18 -10.91 -10.06 11.84
CA PRO A 18 -9.48 -9.85 11.59
C PRO A 18 -8.92 -10.92 10.64
N ASN A 19 -7.98 -10.54 9.78
CA ASN A 19 -7.37 -11.43 8.77
C ASN A 19 -8.38 -12.02 7.76
N TRP A 20 -9.60 -11.52 7.70
CA TRP A 20 -10.51 -11.94 6.63
C TRP A 20 -10.05 -11.39 5.28
N ILE A 21 -9.61 -10.13 5.25
CA ILE A 21 -9.19 -9.49 4.01
C ILE A 21 -8.12 -8.45 4.29
N TRP A 22 -6.99 -8.59 3.62
CA TRP A 22 -5.89 -7.62 3.67
C TRP A 22 -5.91 -6.76 2.41
N HIS A 23 -5.67 -5.46 2.56
CA HIS A 23 -5.55 -4.53 1.44
C HIS A 23 -4.09 -4.14 1.29
N ILE A 24 -3.47 -4.49 0.17
CA ILE A 24 -2.12 -4.07 -0.19
C ILE A 24 -2.24 -2.86 -1.13
N ALA A 25 -1.45 -1.83 -0.88
CA ALA A 25 -1.26 -0.74 -1.83
C ALA A 25 0.21 -0.37 -1.93
N ASP A 26 0.73 -0.38 -3.16
CA ASP A 26 2.15 -0.14 -3.46
C ASP A 26 2.41 1.26 -4.01
N GLN A 27 1.37 2.10 -4.10
CA GLN A 27 1.39 3.38 -4.81
C GLN A 27 1.05 4.58 -3.91
N TYR A 28 1.72 4.71 -2.76
CA TYR A 28 1.78 6.02 -2.12
C TYR A 28 2.87 6.89 -2.78
N ASP A 29 2.50 7.50 -3.90
CA ASP A 29 3.45 8.20 -4.78
C ASP A 29 3.67 9.67 -4.40
N LYS A 30 3.21 10.13 -3.24
CA LYS A 30 3.37 11.56 -2.85
C LYS A 30 4.82 11.96 -2.60
N LEU A 31 5.69 11.00 -2.32
CA LEU A 31 7.13 11.21 -2.16
C LEU A 31 7.94 10.67 -3.34
N SER A 32 7.30 10.12 -4.38
CA SER A 32 7.98 9.56 -5.54
C SER A 32 8.85 10.58 -6.32
N PRO A 33 8.51 11.90 -6.39
CA PRO A 33 9.40 12.88 -7.01
C PRO A 33 10.76 13.02 -6.31
N TYR A 34 10.83 12.62 -5.04
CA TYR A 34 12.05 12.65 -4.21
C TYR A 34 12.71 11.26 -4.13
N GLY A 35 12.26 10.29 -4.94
CA GLY A 35 12.81 8.93 -4.99
C GLY A 35 12.40 8.04 -3.82
N ILE A 36 11.38 8.40 -3.05
CA ILE A 36 10.89 7.62 -1.90
C ILE A 36 9.50 7.07 -2.23
N PHE A 37 9.38 5.76 -2.19
CA PHE A 37 8.16 5.01 -2.46
C PHE A 37 7.71 4.33 -1.17
N ILE A 38 6.41 4.38 -0.85
CA ILE A 38 5.88 3.72 0.35
C ILE A 38 4.88 2.65 -0.08
N SER A 39 5.12 1.40 0.34
CA SER A 39 4.15 0.31 0.28
C SER A 39 3.52 0.13 1.66
N GLY A 40 2.22 -0.15 1.67
CA GLY A 40 1.46 -0.37 2.88
C GLY A 40 0.47 -1.51 2.73
N CYS A 41 0.18 -2.15 3.86
CA CYS A 41 -0.92 -3.09 3.95
C CYS A 41 -1.71 -2.88 5.24
N ILE A 42 -3.03 -3.00 5.13
CA ILE A 42 -3.94 -2.86 6.26
C ILE A 42 -4.91 -4.04 6.34
N ASP A 43 -5.29 -4.40 7.55
CA ASP A 43 -6.39 -5.32 7.78
C ASP A 43 -7.74 -4.64 7.51
N GLY A 44 -8.54 -5.29 6.66
CA GLY A 44 -9.82 -4.79 6.19
C GLY A 44 -10.90 -4.77 7.27
N PHE A 45 -10.76 -5.51 8.36
CA PHE A 45 -11.71 -5.46 9.48
C PHE A 45 -11.31 -4.38 10.49
N SER A 46 -10.17 -4.59 11.15
CA SER A 46 -9.67 -3.83 12.30
C SER A 46 -9.05 -2.48 11.94
N ARG A 47 -8.67 -2.25 10.68
CA ARG A 47 -7.81 -1.12 10.25
C ARG A 47 -6.39 -1.15 10.80
N TYR A 48 -5.97 -2.24 11.40
CA TYR A 48 -4.60 -2.40 11.84
C TYR A 48 -3.65 -2.31 10.64
N VAL A 49 -2.55 -1.58 10.81
CA VAL A 49 -1.50 -1.45 9.78
C VAL A 49 -0.59 -2.65 9.92
N LEU A 50 -0.65 -3.54 8.95
CA LEU A 50 0.13 -4.76 8.91
C LEU A 50 1.58 -4.45 8.51
N TRP A 51 1.77 -3.60 7.51
CA TRP A 51 3.05 -2.97 7.23
C TRP A 51 2.91 -1.58 6.63
N CYS A 52 3.95 -0.78 6.80
CA CYS A 52 4.15 0.52 6.15
C CYS A 52 5.66 0.68 5.97
N LYS A 53 6.17 0.48 4.75
CA LYS A 53 7.61 0.45 4.47
C LYS A 53 7.93 1.42 3.34
N ALA A 54 8.87 2.33 3.60
CA ALA A 54 9.49 3.13 2.57
C ALA A 54 10.46 2.27 1.74
N GLY A 55 10.86 2.74 0.57
CA GLY A 55 11.75 2.06 -0.36
C GLY A 55 12.19 2.99 -1.49
N ILE A 56 13.26 2.62 -2.19
CA ILE A 56 13.77 3.36 -3.36
C ILE A 56 13.03 3.05 -4.68
N SER A 57 12.17 2.02 -4.67
CA SER A 57 11.37 1.60 -5.82
C SER A 57 10.19 0.75 -5.34
N ASN A 58 9.03 0.92 -5.99
CA ASN A 58 7.87 0.04 -5.85
C ASN A 58 7.90 -1.14 -6.84
N LYS A 59 8.67 -1.04 -7.93
CA LYS A 59 8.70 -2.01 -9.04
C LYS A 59 9.33 -3.37 -8.75
N ASN A 60 9.71 -3.64 -7.49
CA ASN A 60 10.37 -4.89 -7.13
C ASN A 60 9.39 -5.85 -6.43
N PRO A 61 8.83 -6.85 -7.15
CA PRO A 61 7.87 -7.81 -6.57
C PRO A 61 8.45 -8.59 -5.39
N ALA A 62 9.77 -8.85 -5.37
CA ALA A 62 10.41 -9.59 -4.28
C ALA A 62 10.36 -8.82 -2.95
N LYS A 63 10.39 -7.48 -2.98
CA LYS A 63 10.27 -6.67 -1.76
C LYS A 63 8.86 -6.75 -1.17
N ILE A 64 7.83 -6.60 -2.01
CA ILE A 64 6.44 -6.69 -1.56
C ILE A 64 6.13 -8.10 -1.04
N ALA A 65 6.61 -9.13 -1.74
CA ALA A 65 6.53 -10.52 -1.30
C ALA A 65 7.24 -10.74 0.05
N GLY A 66 8.43 -10.17 0.25
CA GLY A 66 9.15 -10.23 1.51
C GLY A 66 8.40 -9.56 2.67
N TYR A 67 7.78 -8.41 2.43
CA TYR A 67 6.92 -7.74 3.42
C TYR A 67 5.70 -8.58 3.79
N PHE A 68 5.07 -9.20 2.78
CA PHE A 68 3.96 -10.10 2.99
C PHE A 68 4.35 -11.30 3.86
N LEU A 69 5.43 -12.01 3.50
CA LEU A 69 5.88 -13.19 4.25
C LEU A 69 6.27 -12.85 5.69
N SER A 70 7.02 -11.75 5.89
CA SER A 70 7.40 -11.27 7.22
C SER A 70 6.17 -10.94 8.08
N THR A 71 5.11 -10.43 7.44
CA THR A 71 3.85 -10.10 8.11
C THR A 71 3.10 -11.36 8.49
N VAL A 72 2.99 -12.34 7.59
CA VAL A 72 2.35 -13.65 7.86
C VAL A 72 3.02 -14.34 9.05
N GLU A 73 4.35 -14.32 9.09
CA GLU A 73 5.12 -14.86 10.21
C GLU A 73 4.85 -14.09 11.51
N HIS A 74 4.87 -12.75 11.47
CA HIS A 74 4.66 -11.91 12.64
C HIS A 74 3.25 -12.06 13.25
N VAL A 75 2.21 -12.08 12.41
CA VAL A 75 0.82 -12.23 12.86
C VAL A 75 0.43 -13.70 13.11
N LYS A 76 1.34 -14.64 12.83
CA LYS A 76 1.15 -16.10 12.93
C LYS A 76 -0.11 -16.57 12.19
N GLY A 77 -0.33 -16.04 10.99
CA GLY A 77 -1.49 -16.37 10.17
C GLY A 77 -1.50 -15.64 8.83
N TYR A 78 -2.32 -16.12 7.90
CA TYR A 78 -2.51 -15.53 6.58
C TYR A 78 -3.96 -15.09 6.40
N PRO A 79 -4.23 -14.14 5.49
CA PRO A 79 -5.60 -13.70 5.28
C PRO A 79 -6.41 -14.72 4.49
N HIS A 80 -7.74 -14.69 4.57
CA HIS A 80 -8.55 -15.43 3.58
C HIS A 80 -8.39 -14.79 2.19
N ILE A 81 -8.45 -13.47 2.10
CA ILE A 81 -8.41 -12.76 0.83
C ILE A 81 -7.36 -11.64 0.89
N ILE A 82 -6.56 -11.53 -0.15
CA ILE A 82 -5.75 -10.34 -0.40
C ILE A 82 -6.42 -9.54 -1.49
N ARG A 83 -6.51 -8.23 -1.29
CA ARG A 83 -6.92 -7.28 -2.31
C ARG A 83 -5.74 -6.37 -2.62
N GLY A 84 -5.39 -6.27 -3.89
CA GLY A 84 -4.38 -5.35 -4.38
C GLY A 84 -4.70 -4.85 -5.78
N ASP A 85 -3.91 -3.89 -6.24
CA ASP A 85 -4.02 -3.37 -7.59
C ASP A 85 -3.44 -4.38 -8.60
N SER A 86 -3.90 -4.32 -9.86
CA SER A 86 -3.49 -5.19 -10.98
C SER A 86 -2.03 -5.05 -11.44
N GLY A 87 -1.14 -4.54 -10.59
CA GLY A 87 0.28 -4.42 -10.90
C GLY A 87 0.97 -5.78 -10.94
N THR A 88 1.98 -5.92 -11.81
CA THR A 88 2.86 -7.11 -11.87
C THR A 88 3.59 -7.33 -10.56
N GLU A 89 3.83 -6.25 -9.80
CA GLU A 89 4.47 -6.22 -8.48
C GLU A 89 3.75 -7.12 -7.45
N ASN A 90 2.42 -7.23 -7.56
CA ASN A 90 1.59 -8.01 -6.65
C ASN A 90 1.37 -9.47 -7.08
N MET A 91 1.81 -9.85 -8.29
CA MET A 91 1.62 -11.20 -8.79
C MET A 91 2.32 -12.25 -7.92
N THR A 92 3.51 -11.94 -7.41
CA THR A 92 4.24 -12.84 -6.51
C THR A 92 3.48 -13.06 -5.20
N VAL A 93 2.87 -12.00 -4.63
CA VAL A 93 2.02 -12.13 -3.45
C VAL A 93 0.78 -12.97 -3.75
N ALA A 94 0.16 -12.78 -4.91
CA ALA A 94 -0.98 -13.58 -5.34
C ALA A 94 -0.62 -15.08 -5.43
N THR A 95 0.55 -15.41 -5.99
CA THR A 95 1.05 -16.79 -6.04
C THR A 95 1.29 -17.35 -4.64
N MET A 96 1.99 -16.61 -3.76
CA MET A 96 2.24 -17.05 -2.38
C MET A 96 0.94 -17.27 -1.61
N GLN A 97 -0.02 -16.37 -1.77
CA GLN A 97 -1.31 -16.46 -1.10
C GLN A 97 -2.13 -17.65 -1.58
N ASN A 98 -2.11 -17.97 -2.87
CA ASN A 98 -2.77 -19.16 -3.38
C ASN A 98 -2.11 -20.43 -2.84
N PHE A 99 -0.78 -20.45 -2.73
CA PHE A 99 -0.05 -21.58 -2.13
C PHE A 99 -0.40 -21.77 -0.64
N LEU A 100 -0.43 -20.69 0.15
CA LEU A 100 -0.81 -20.75 1.57
C LEU A 100 -2.24 -21.24 1.81
N ARG A 101 -3.10 -21.16 0.79
CA ARG A 101 -4.51 -21.55 0.86
C ARG A 101 -4.84 -22.79 0.03
N GLU A 102 -3.83 -23.49 -0.49
CA GLU A 102 -4.02 -24.63 -1.39
C GLU A 102 -4.84 -25.75 -0.74
N ASP A 103 -4.60 -25.99 0.55
CA ASP A 103 -5.30 -27.01 1.35
C ASP A 103 -6.65 -26.54 1.93
N ASP A 104 -7.04 -25.27 1.72
CA ASP A 104 -8.31 -24.75 2.22
C ASP A 104 -9.48 -25.27 1.34
N GLU A 105 -10.51 -25.85 1.96
CA GLU A 105 -11.70 -26.38 1.25
C GLU A 105 -12.78 -25.31 0.93
N ASP A 106 -12.50 -24.02 1.12
CA ASP A 106 -13.49 -22.95 0.91
C ASP A 106 -13.55 -22.44 -0.54
N SER A 107 -14.61 -21.69 -0.85
CA SER A 107 -14.88 -21.14 -2.19
C SER A 107 -13.86 -20.09 -2.68
N PHE A 108 -12.92 -19.68 -1.82
CA PHE A 108 -11.90 -18.68 -2.09
C PHE A 108 -10.49 -19.27 -2.20
N SER A 109 -10.26 -20.56 -1.92
CA SER A 109 -8.93 -21.18 -1.97
C SER A 109 -8.23 -20.99 -3.32
N LYS A 110 -8.98 -21.03 -4.43
CA LYS A 110 -8.47 -20.79 -5.79
C LYS A 110 -8.61 -19.33 -6.29
N LYS A 111 -9.13 -18.42 -5.45
CA LYS A 111 -9.36 -16.99 -5.76
C LYS A 111 -8.97 -16.12 -4.57
N ALA A 112 -7.87 -16.46 -3.91
CA ALA A 112 -7.44 -15.82 -2.68
C ALA A 112 -6.87 -14.41 -2.91
N PHE A 113 -6.62 -14.01 -4.17
CA PHE A 113 -6.26 -12.66 -4.55
C PHE A 113 -7.35 -12.01 -5.43
N ILE A 114 -7.83 -10.84 -5.01
CA ILE A 114 -8.79 -10.02 -5.77
C ILE A 114 -8.06 -8.81 -6.33
N PHE A 115 -7.95 -8.77 -7.66
CA PHE A 115 -7.55 -7.56 -8.37
C PHE A 115 -8.66 -6.53 -8.33
N GLY A 116 -8.43 -5.44 -7.61
CA GLY A 116 -9.34 -4.30 -7.55
C GLY A 116 -8.83 -3.14 -8.40
N LYS A 117 -9.76 -2.34 -8.94
CA LYS A 117 -9.39 -0.96 -9.33
C LYS A 117 -9.05 -0.18 -8.06
N SER A 118 -8.04 0.69 -8.12
CA SER A 118 -7.62 1.58 -7.02
C SER A 118 -8.80 2.33 -6.38
N THR A 119 -9.81 2.72 -7.17
CA THR A 119 -11.05 3.37 -6.70
C THR A 119 -11.89 2.57 -5.69
N HIS A 120 -11.60 1.28 -5.53
CA HIS A 120 -12.26 0.40 -4.56
C HIS A 120 -11.41 0.16 -3.29
N ASN A 121 -10.22 0.74 -3.22
CA ASN A 121 -9.27 0.65 -2.10
C ASN A 121 -9.47 1.80 -1.08
N GLN A 122 -10.72 2.25 -0.90
CA GLN A 122 -11.07 3.41 -0.05
C GLN A 122 -10.52 3.33 1.39
N ARG A 123 -10.34 2.11 1.93
CA ARG A 123 -9.85 1.90 3.30
C ARG A 123 -8.38 2.29 3.42
N ILE A 124 -7.56 1.84 2.47
CA ILE A 124 -6.14 2.17 2.45
C ILE A 124 -5.91 3.60 1.95
N GLU A 125 -6.74 4.12 1.03
CA GLU A 125 -6.74 5.55 0.66
C GLU A 125 -7.02 6.47 1.87
N ARG A 126 -8.02 6.13 2.70
CA ARG A 126 -8.29 6.88 3.93
C ARG A 126 -7.10 6.82 4.89
N TRP A 127 -6.45 5.67 4.99
CA TRP A 127 -5.26 5.51 5.80
C TRP A 127 -4.07 6.32 5.25
N TRP A 128 -3.88 6.37 3.92
CA TRP A 128 -2.89 7.25 3.28
C TRP A 128 -3.12 8.72 3.60
N GLY A 129 -4.37 9.16 3.71
CA GLY A 129 -4.71 10.50 4.21
C GLY A 129 -4.21 10.74 5.63
N THR A 130 -4.29 9.72 6.50
CA THR A 130 -3.78 9.79 7.87
C THR A 130 -2.26 9.79 7.91
N LEU A 131 -1.61 8.91 7.12
CA LEU A 131 -0.16 8.89 6.98
C LEU A 131 0.37 10.25 6.49
N ARG A 132 -0.35 10.87 5.54
CA ARG A 132 -0.03 12.21 5.08
C ARG A 132 -0.06 13.21 6.21
N LEU A 133 -1.21 13.40 6.83
CA LEU A 133 -1.41 14.41 7.87
C LEU A 133 -0.49 14.23 9.08
N LYS A 134 -0.12 13.00 9.41
CA LYS A 134 0.65 12.71 10.63
C LYS A 134 2.15 12.55 10.41
N CYS A 135 2.59 12.14 9.22
CA CYS A 135 3.97 11.76 8.99
C CYS A 135 4.58 12.43 7.76
N THR A 136 4.02 12.20 6.56
CA THR A 136 4.71 12.56 5.32
C THR A 136 4.56 14.04 4.95
N ASP A 137 3.60 14.77 5.50
CA ASP A 137 3.42 16.20 5.17
C ASP A 137 4.63 17.05 5.56
N ARG A 138 5.26 16.75 6.71
CA ARG A 138 6.51 17.39 7.14
C ARG A 138 7.64 17.15 6.13
N TRP A 139 7.80 15.92 5.67
CA TRP A 139 8.83 15.56 4.68
C TRP A 139 8.56 16.21 3.33
N ILE A 140 7.31 16.21 2.87
CA ILE A 140 6.90 16.89 1.64
C ILE A 140 7.24 18.39 1.73
N HIS A 141 6.95 19.04 2.86
CA HIS A 141 7.29 20.45 3.04
C HIS A 141 8.80 20.66 3.01
N HIS A 142 9.56 19.85 3.76
CA HIS A 142 11.02 19.95 3.80
C HIS A 142 11.67 19.78 2.42
N PHE A 143 11.26 18.79 1.63
CA PHE A 143 11.81 18.59 0.29
C PHE A 143 11.42 19.71 -0.69
N LYS A 144 10.23 20.31 -0.53
CA LYS A 144 9.84 21.50 -1.30
C LYS A 144 10.67 22.74 -0.94
N GLU A 145 11.06 22.90 0.32
CA GLU A 145 11.98 23.96 0.72
C GLU A 145 13.35 23.77 0.07
N LEU A 146 13.88 22.53 0.09
CA LEU A 146 15.14 22.22 -0.60
C LEU A 146 15.07 22.49 -2.11
N GLU A 147 13.94 22.18 -2.75
CA GLU A 147 13.72 22.50 -4.17
C GLU A 147 13.69 24.02 -4.41
N ARG A 148 12.94 24.76 -3.58
CA ARG A 148 12.82 26.22 -3.68
C ARG A 148 14.17 26.92 -3.51
N ASP A 149 14.98 26.44 -2.57
CA ASP A 149 16.27 27.04 -2.23
C ASP A 149 17.40 26.58 -3.19
N GLY A 150 17.09 25.72 -4.16
CA GLY A 150 18.02 25.25 -5.20
C GLY A 150 18.97 24.12 -4.75
N HIS A 151 18.70 23.50 -3.60
CA HIS A 151 19.47 22.37 -3.06
C HIS A 151 19.00 21.01 -3.57
N PHE A 152 17.82 20.95 -4.21
CA PHE A 152 17.28 19.74 -4.80
C PHE A 152 16.64 20.05 -6.16
N THR A 153 16.78 19.12 -7.09
CA THR A 153 16.18 19.20 -8.42
C THR A 153 15.46 17.90 -8.68
N ILE A 154 14.14 17.95 -8.90
CA ILE A 154 13.34 16.77 -9.23
C ILE A 154 13.88 16.14 -10.51
N GLY A 155 14.12 14.83 -10.48
CA GLY A 155 14.66 14.08 -11.62
C GLY A 155 16.18 14.12 -11.76
N ASP A 156 16.88 14.91 -10.95
CA ASP A 156 18.34 14.82 -10.85
C ASP A 156 18.71 13.56 -10.05
N ILE A 157 19.48 12.68 -10.69
CA ILE A 157 19.86 11.39 -10.12
C ILE A 157 20.81 11.53 -8.93
N VAL A 158 21.70 12.54 -8.93
CA VAL A 158 22.64 12.78 -7.83
C VAL A 158 21.86 13.26 -6.62
N HIS A 159 20.99 14.26 -6.80
CA HIS A 159 20.17 14.78 -5.71
C HIS A 159 19.22 13.71 -5.13
N THR A 160 18.59 12.91 -6.00
CA THR A 160 17.71 11.81 -5.57
C THR A 160 18.47 10.74 -4.79
N THR A 161 19.67 10.37 -5.26
CA THR A 161 20.51 9.38 -4.58
C THR A 161 21.00 9.89 -3.23
N LEU A 162 21.32 11.18 -3.10
CA LEU A 162 21.70 11.79 -1.83
C LEU A 162 20.56 11.79 -0.81
N ILE A 163 19.35 12.15 -1.22
CA ILE A 163 18.17 12.05 -0.35
C ILE A 163 17.99 10.60 0.11
N GLN A 164 18.04 9.65 -0.82
CA GLN A 164 17.93 8.24 -0.47
C GLN A 164 19.00 7.86 0.55
N TYR A 165 20.29 8.12 0.27
CA TYR A 165 21.38 7.80 1.18
C TYR A 165 21.18 8.38 2.59
N ALA A 166 20.82 9.67 2.69
CA ALA A 166 20.59 10.33 3.98
C ALA A 166 19.41 9.71 4.75
N THR A 167 18.33 9.33 4.05
CA THR A 167 17.16 8.71 4.68
C THR A 167 17.35 7.26 5.13
N TRP A 168 18.34 6.53 4.60
CA TRP A 168 18.60 5.13 4.94
C TRP A 168 19.73 4.91 5.94
N THR A 169 20.56 5.94 6.17
CA THR A 169 21.75 5.85 7.05
C THR A 169 21.58 6.58 8.39
N SER A 170 20.40 7.19 8.62
CA SER A 170 20.00 7.87 9.86
C SER A 170 19.11 6.97 10.71
#